data_AF-A0A534VBF3-F1
#
_entry.id   AF-A0A534VBF3-F1
#
_cell.length_a   1.000
_cell.length_b   1.000
_cell.length_c   1.000
_cell.angle_alpha   90.00
_cell.angle_beta   90.00
_cell.angle_gamma   90.00
#
_symmetry.space_group_name_H-M   'P 1'
#
loop_
_entity.id
_entity.type
_entity.pdbx_description
1 polymer ?
#
loop_
_entity_poly.entity_id
_entity_poly.type
_entity_poly.pdbx_seq_one_letter_code
_entity_poly.pdbx_strand_id
1 'polypeptide(L)'
;DATSIFAQVPSWKGYMESMLMNCQSTGFVGYAVRHNPPPYLTSLAGCSTFDVPYTDLQTDLDNDTLPAFAFVTPNTIHDMHDGPDPIAIQNGDMWLSTELPKILNSAAYQAGRMVVFITFDEGAGGGVGEDCAANPADESCHVVTIVVSPSTPPGATSDRPFTHYALLKTTEQLLGVRRLGLARRARSMRHPFRL
;
A
#
# COMPACT_ATOMS: atom_id res chain seq x y z
N ASP A 1 -15.32 0.62 16.72
CA ASP A 1 -14.20 0.67 15.77
C ASP A 1 -13.23 -0.47 15.98
N ALA A 2 -12.69 -1.01 14.90
CA ALA A 2 -11.69 -2.08 14.93
C ALA A 2 -10.28 -1.49 15.04
N THR A 3 -9.38 -2.14 15.77
CA THR A 3 -7.96 -1.77 15.78
C THR A 3 -7.38 -1.87 14.36
N SER A 4 -6.65 -0.84 13.92
CA SER A 4 -5.98 -0.79 12.61
C SER A 4 -4.47 -0.86 12.76
N ILE A 5 -3.75 -1.15 11.66
CA ILE A 5 -2.29 -1.12 11.66
C ILE A 5 -1.75 0.28 11.97
N PHE A 6 -2.37 1.33 11.42
CA PHE A 6 -2.05 2.73 11.68
C PHE A 6 -2.06 3.06 13.18
N ALA A 7 -2.96 2.46 13.94
CA ALA A 7 -3.10 2.73 15.38
C ALA A 7 -2.13 1.95 16.28
N GLN A 8 -1.43 0.92 15.79
CA GLN A 8 -0.54 0.08 16.62
C GLN A 8 0.96 0.24 16.33
N VAL A 9 1.32 0.88 15.22
CA VAL A 9 2.71 1.15 14.85
C VAL A 9 3.24 2.39 15.57
N PRO A 10 4.55 2.49 15.83
CA PRO A 10 5.13 3.63 16.54
C PRO A 10 5.01 4.96 15.78
N SER A 11 5.00 4.91 14.46
CA SER A 11 4.72 6.05 13.59
C SER A 11 4.10 5.57 12.27
N TRP A 12 3.16 6.34 11.76
CA TRP A 12 2.51 6.09 10.47
C TRP A 12 2.38 7.40 9.69
N LYS A 13 2.32 7.31 8.36
CA LYS A 13 1.92 8.42 7.49
C LYS A 13 1.24 7.90 6.23
N GLY A 14 0.15 8.54 5.83
CA GLY A 14 -0.52 8.35 4.55
C GLY A 14 -0.09 9.46 3.59
N TYR A 15 0.23 9.10 2.34
CA TYR A 15 0.63 10.02 1.29
C TYR A 15 -0.31 9.85 0.11
N MET A 16 -1.20 10.81 -0.07
CA MET A 16 -2.33 10.68 -1.00
C MET A 16 -2.17 11.68 -2.15
N GLU A 17 -2.05 11.18 -3.38
CA GLU A 17 -1.87 12.06 -4.54
C GLU A 17 -3.17 12.84 -4.83
N SER A 18 -3.01 14.10 -5.22
CA SER A 18 -4.11 15.04 -5.45
C SER A 18 -4.98 15.37 -4.21
N MET A 19 -4.62 14.88 -3.02
CA MET A 19 -5.23 15.35 -1.77
C MET A 19 -4.76 16.78 -1.49
N LEU A 20 -5.69 17.69 -1.18
CA LEU A 20 -5.40 19.12 -1.05
C LEU A 20 -5.09 19.55 0.38
N MET A 21 -5.57 18.79 1.37
CA MET A 21 -5.41 19.10 2.78
C MET A 21 -5.34 17.81 3.59
N ASN A 22 -4.70 17.88 4.75
CA ASN A 22 -4.58 16.71 5.61
C ASN A 22 -5.94 16.17 6.03
N CYS A 23 -6.07 14.84 6.08
CA CYS A 23 -7.30 14.14 6.47
C CYS A 23 -8.53 14.58 5.65
N GLN A 24 -8.37 14.75 4.34
CA GLN A 24 -9.46 15.16 3.47
C GLN A 24 -10.53 14.06 3.38
N SER A 25 -11.72 14.33 3.90
CA SER A 25 -12.83 13.37 4.00
C SER A 25 -13.75 13.33 2.77
N THR A 26 -13.44 14.09 1.72
CA THR A 26 -14.24 14.15 0.48
C THR A 26 -13.34 14.03 -0.73
N GLY A 27 -13.80 13.34 -1.78
CA GLY A 27 -13.06 13.28 -3.04
C GLY A 27 -12.90 14.67 -3.69
N PHE A 28 -11.85 14.83 -4.48
CA PHE A 28 -11.58 16.01 -5.31
C PHE A 28 -10.95 15.54 -6.62
N VAL A 29 -10.85 16.39 -7.64
CA VAL A 29 -10.23 16.07 -8.94
C VAL A 29 -8.92 15.29 -8.74
N GLY A 30 -8.89 14.03 -9.18
CA GLY A 30 -7.75 13.12 -8.95
C GLY A 30 -7.79 12.32 -7.65
N TYR A 31 -8.27 12.91 -6.56
CA TYR A 31 -8.31 12.28 -5.23
C TYR A 31 -9.62 11.53 -4.98
N ALA A 32 -9.53 10.20 -4.92
CA ALA A 32 -10.62 9.33 -4.50
C ALA A 32 -10.49 9.00 -3.00
N VAL A 33 -11.24 9.70 -2.13
CA VAL A 33 -11.20 9.47 -0.67
C VAL A 33 -11.42 8.00 -0.29
N ARG A 34 -12.23 7.25 -1.05
CA ARG A 34 -12.47 5.82 -0.84
C ARG A 34 -11.19 4.95 -0.90
N HIS A 35 -10.12 5.42 -1.54
CA HIS A 35 -8.81 4.76 -1.61
C HIS A 35 -7.85 5.23 -0.49
N ASN A 36 -8.29 6.12 0.41
CA ASN A 36 -7.56 6.59 1.57
C ASN A 36 -8.17 6.01 2.86
N PRO A 37 -7.51 5.05 3.54
CA PRO A 37 -8.07 4.44 4.75
C PRO A 37 -8.23 5.40 5.96
N PRO A 38 -7.24 6.24 6.35
CA PRO A 38 -7.31 7.08 7.55
C PRO A 38 -8.62 7.84 7.83
N PRO A 39 -9.25 8.55 6.88
CA PRO A 39 -10.51 9.26 7.13
C PRO A 39 -11.68 8.37 7.60
N TYR A 40 -11.66 7.07 7.29
CA TYR A 40 -12.70 6.11 7.69
C TYR A 40 -12.41 5.43 9.03
N LEU A 41 -11.20 5.59 9.57
CA LEU A 41 -10.80 5.02 10.85
C LEU A 41 -11.13 6.04 11.95
N THR A 42 -12.40 6.14 12.35
CA THR A 42 -12.91 7.16 13.29
C THR A 42 -12.22 7.19 14.67
N SER A 43 -11.62 6.07 15.10
CA SER A 43 -10.83 6.00 16.34
C SER A 43 -9.32 6.24 16.14
N LEU A 44 -8.85 6.50 14.91
CA LEU A 44 -7.44 6.74 14.61
C LEU A 44 -7.06 8.18 14.98
N ALA A 45 -6.19 8.30 15.98
CA ALA A 45 -5.62 9.59 16.33
C ALA A 45 -4.61 10.06 15.27
N GLY A 46 -4.51 11.38 15.10
CA GLY A 46 -3.48 12.01 14.27
C GLY A 46 -3.76 12.06 12.77
N CYS A 47 -4.99 11.78 12.31
CA CYS A 47 -5.34 11.87 10.89
C CYS A 47 -4.98 13.23 10.27
N SER A 48 -5.35 14.35 10.92
CA SER A 48 -5.01 15.70 10.45
C SER A 48 -3.51 16.03 10.46
N THR A 49 -2.66 15.17 11.03
CA THR A 49 -1.20 15.33 11.09
C THR A 49 -0.47 14.36 10.17
N PHE A 50 -0.97 13.14 10.05
CA PHE A 50 -0.24 12.03 9.42
C PHE A 50 -0.89 11.53 8.14
N ASP A 51 -2.13 11.90 7.83
CA ASP A 51 -2.71 11.69 6.49
C ASP A 51 -2.52 12.97 5.68
N VAL A 52 -1.53 12.98 4.78
CA VAL A 52 -1.00 14.20 4.14
C VAL A 52 -0.99 14.10 2.61
N PRO A 53 -0.99 15.25 1.89
CA PRO A 53 -0.76 15.27 0.45
C PRO A 53 0.52 14.53 0.05
N TYR A 54 0.49 13.84 -1.08
CA TYR A 54 1.63 13.06 -1.58
C TYR A 54 2.95 13.84 -1.69
N THR A 55 2.88 15.15 -1.94
CA THR A 55 4.04 16.05 -2.04
C THR A 55 4.94 16.03 -0.80
N ASP A 56 4.41 15.68 0.38
CA ASP A 56 5.17 15.57 1.61
C ASP A 56 6.17 14.40 1.60
N LEU A 57 5.93 13.36 0.79
CA LEU A 57 6.78 12.17 0.72
C LEU A 57 8.22 12.54 0.38
N GLN A 58 8.44 13.46 -0.57
CA GLN A 58 9.79 13.86 -0.97
C GLN A 58 10.55 14.50 0.20
N THR A 59 9.90 15.36 0.97
CA THR A 59 10.50 15.99 2.16
C THR A 59 10.90 14.94 3.20
N ASP A 60 10.05 13.95 3.44
CA ASP A 60 10.34 12.89 4.42
C ASP A 60 11.46 11.95 3.95
N LEU A 61 11.54 11.68 2.64
CA LEU A 61 12.64 10.93 2.00
C LEU A 61 13.97 11.68 2.12
N ASP A 62 14.00 12.96 1.76
CA ASP A 62 15.21 13.80 1.76
C ASP A 62 15.80 13.95 3.17
N ASN A 63 14.94 14.00 4.19
CA ASN A 63 15.35 14.18 5.58
C ASN A 63 15.57 12.85 6.34
N ASP A 64 15.39 11.68 5.71
CA ASP A 64 15.40 10.36 6.36
C ASP A 64 14.44 10.28 7.57
N THR A 65 13.23 10.82 7.41
CA THR A 65 12.20 10.93 8.48
C THR A 65 10.92 10.14 8.19
N LEU A 66 10.98 9.21 7.24
CA LEU A 66 9.86 8.32 6.94
C LEU A 66 9.31 7.60 8.19
N PRO A 67 7.98 7.38 8.26
CA PRO A 67 7.37 6.63 9.35
C PRO A 67 7.76 5.15 9.30
N ALA A 68 7.50 4.42 10.40
CA ALA A 68 7.61 2.97 10.41
C ALA A 68 6.62 2.30 9.43
N PHE A 69 5.43 2.88 9.24
CA PHE A 69 4.46 2.43 8.24
C PHE A 69 4.01 3.59 7.35
N ALA A 70 4.35 3.52 6.07
CA ALA A 70 3.88 4.44 5.04
C ALA A 70 2.80 3.78 4.17
N PHE A 71 1.75 4.52 3.86
CA PHE A 71 0.71 4.10 2.90
C PHE A 71 0.62 5.15 1.79
N VAL A 72 0.77 4.73 0.53
CA VAL A 72 0.79 5.62 -0.62
C VAL A 72 -0.35 5.25 -1.55
N THR A 73 -1.14 6.24 -1.98
CA THR A 73 -2.21 6.06 -2.96
C THR A 73 -2.02 7.02 -4.13
N PRO A 74 -1.80 6.52 -5.36
CA PRO A 74 -1.82 7.35 -6.56
C PRO A 74 -3.20 7.97 -6.79
N ASN A 75 -3.27 9.03 -7.59
CA ASN A 75 -4.53 9.63 -7.98
C ASN A 75 -5.23 8.78 -9.05
N THR A 76 -6.47 9.13 -9.39
CA THR A 76 -7.29 8.43 -10.38
C THR A 76 -6.68 8.36 -11.79
N ILE A 77 -5.68 9.18 -12.12
CA ILE A 77 -4.99 9.11 -13.42
C ILE A 77 -3.88 8.04 -13.39
N HIS A 78 -3.29 7.81 -12.22
CA HIS A 78 -2.10 6.99 -12.02
C HIS A 78 -2.37 5.67 -11.28
N ASP A 79 -3.58 5.46 -10.75
CA ASP A 79 -3.99 4.24 -10.04
C ASP A 79 -4.31 3.06 -10.97
N MET A 80 -4.23 3.30 -12.28
CA MET A 80 -4.56 2.35 -13.36
C MET A 80 -6.04 1.94 -13.43
N HIS A 81 -6.93 2.60 -12.69
CA HIS A 81 -8.37 2.32 -12.70
C HIS A 81 -9.09 3.16 -13.76
N ASP A 82 -8.84 4.48 -13.81
CA ASP A 82 -9.63 5.37 -14.66
C ASP A 82 -8.98 5.61 -16.03
N GLY A 83 -9.57 5.01 -17.06
CA GLY A 83 -9.21 5.22 -18.46
C GLY A 83 -9.39 3.95 -19.30
N PRO A 84 -9.24 4.05 -20.63
CA PRO A 84 -9.25 2.87 -21.47
C PRO A 84 -7.92 2.12 -21.34
N ASP A 85 -7.97 0.80 -21.43
CA ASP A 85 -6.76 0.00 -21.62
C ASP A 85 -6.23 0.17 -23.05
N PRO A 86 -4.89 0.25 -23.25
CA PRO A 86 -3.82 0.12 -22.24
C PRO A 86 -3.38 1.45 -21.60
N ILE A 87 -4.10 2.56 -21.81
CA ILE A 87 -3.67 3.91 -21.42
C ILE A 87 -3.63 4.05 -19.89
N ALA A 88 -4.62 3.55 -19.16
CA ALA A 88 -4.64 3.61 -17.69
C ALA A 88 -3.40 2.91 -17.09
N ILE A 89 -3.09 1.71 -17.60
CA ILE A 89 -1.90 0.94 -17.22
C ILE A 89 -0.61 1.72 -17.53
N GLN A 90 -0.51 2.32 -18.73
CA GLN A 90 0.67 3.11 -19.13
C GLN A 90 0.88 4.33 -18.23
N ASN A 91 -0.19 5.01 -17.84
CA ASN A 91 -0.09 6.16 -16.94
C ASN A 91 0.44 5.76 -15.56
N GLY A 92 -0.11 4.69 -14.98
CA GLY A 92 0.38 4.18 -13.69
C GLY A 92 1.81 3.65 -13.76
N ASP A 93 2.19 2.98 -14.85
CA ASP A 93 3.56 2.47 -15.03
C ASP A 93 4.56 3.62 -15.18
N MET A 94 4.21 4.65 -15.96
CA MET A 94 5.02 5.87 -16.08
C MET A 94 5.15 6.62 -14.75
N TRP A 95 4.06 6.69 -13.97
CA TRP A 95 4.10 7.25 -12.62
C TRP A 95 5.03 6.46 -11.70
N LEU A 96 4.89 5.14 -11.64
CA LEU A 96 5.77 4.26 -10.85
C LEU A 96 7.23 4.37 -11.29
N SER A 97 7.50 4.48 -12.60
CA SER A 97 8.85 4.65 -13.13
C SER A 97 9.53 5.94 -12.66
N THR A 98 8.73 6.95 -12.27
CA THR A 98 9.21 8.23 -11.76
C THR A 98 9.29 8.25 -10.23
N GLU A 99 8.30 7.69 -9.56
CA GLU A 99 8.16 7.77 -8.10
C GLU A 99 8.96 6.68 -7.36
N LEU A 100 8.97 5.46 -7.88
CA LEU A 100 9.65 4.35 -7.21
C LEU A 100 11.16 4.61 -7.05
N PRO A 101 11.89 5.16 -8.05
CA PRO A 101 13.30 5.51 -7.86
C PRO A 101 13.56 6.47 -6.69
N LYS A 102 12.65 7.40 -6.35
CA LYS A 102 12.81 8.30 -5.21
C LYS A 102 12.85 7.51 -3.89
N ILE A 103 11.98 6.51 -3.77
CA ILE A 103 11.91 5.62 -2.61
C ILE A 103 13.14 4.72 -2.55
N LEU A 104 13.51 4.09 -3.67
CA LEU A 104 14.63 3.14 -3.73
C LEU A 104 16.00 3.81 -3.56
N ASN A 105 16.11 5.10 -3.89
CA ASN A 105 17.34 5.88 -3.67
C ASN A 105 17.40 6.54 -2.28
N SER A 106 16.38 6.39 -1.44
CA SER A 106 16.36 6.95 -0.10
C SER A 106 17.35 6.28 0.85
N ALA A 107 17.81 7.03 1.86
CA ALA A 107 18.70 6.53 2.90
C ALA A 107 18.09 5.31 3.64
N ALA A 108 16.80 5.34 3.95
CA ALA A 108 16.09 4.24 4.60
C ALA A 108 16.11 2.94 3.78
N TYR A 109 15.86 3.01 2.47
CA TYR A 109 15.89 1.83 1.60
C TYR A 109 17.32 1.29 1.44
N GLN A 110 18.28 2.17 1.14
CA GLN A 110 19.69 1.78 0.96
C GLN A 110 20.32 1.21 2.23
N ALA A 111 19.85 1.62 3.41
CA ALA A 111 20.26 1.07 4.69
C ALA A 111 19.67 -0.33 4.99
N GLY A 112 18.82 -0.89 4.12
CA GLY A 112 18.18 -2.19 4.35
C GLY A 112 17.06 -2.15 5.38
N ARG A 113 16.50 -0.97 5.68
CA ARG A 113 15.47 -0.79 6.73
C ARG A 113 14.04 -0.76 6.18
N MET A 114 13.86 -0.93 4.87
CA MET A 114 12.57 -0.76 4.20
C MET A 114 12.26 -1.94 3.28
N VAL A 115 10.99 -2.33 3.27
CA VAL A 115 10.39 -3.20 2.24
C VAL A 115 9.28 -2.40 1.57
N VAL A 116 9.28 -2.34 0.24
CA VAL A 116 8.23 -1.70 -0.55
C VAL A 116 7.34 -2.80 -1.13
N PHE A 117 6.04 -2.66 -0.90
CA PHE A 117 5.02 -3.50 -1.52
C PHE A 117 4.23 -2.65 -2.50
N ILE A 118 4.13 -3.09 -3.75
CA ILE A 118 3.25 -2.51 -4.77
C ILE A 118 2.13 -3.53 -4.97
N THR A 119 0.88 -3.13 -4.79
CA THR A 119 -0.28 -4.03 -4.91
C THR A 119 -1.49 -3.26 -5.43
N PHE A 120 -2.50 -3.99 -5.90
CA PHE A 120 -3.79 -3.46 -6.31
C PHE A 120 -4.86 -3.87 -5.30
N ASP A 121 -5.86 -3.04 -5.10
CA ASP A 121 -6.96 -3.27 -4.16
C ASP A 121 -8.00 -4.26 -4.70
N GLU A 122 -8.22 -4.26 -6.01
CA GLU A 122 -9.14 -5.16 -6.72
C GLU A 122 -8.57 -5.67 -8.05
N GLY A 123 -9.07 -6.83 -8.51
CA GLY A 123 -8.78 -7.36 -9.83
C GLY A 123 -9.80 -6.88 -10.87
N ALA A 124 -9.64 -7.31 -12.12
CA ALA A 124 -10.47 -6.83 -13.23
C ALA A 124 -11.75 -7.67 -13.42
N GLY A 125 -12.87 -7.01 -13.71
CA GLY A 125 -14.10 -7.67 -14.19
C GLY A 125 -14.98 -8.33 -13.11
N GLY A 126 -14.69 -8.10 -11.83
CA GLY A 126 -15.45 -8.62 -10.69
C GLY A 126 -16.72 -7.85 -10.34
N GLY A 127 -17.49 -8.39 -9.39
CA GLY A 127 -18.69 -7.80 -8.83
C GLY A 127 -18.56 -7.40 -7.35
N VAL A 128 -19.47 -6.54 -6.89
CA VAL A 128 -19.53 -6.14 -5.48
C VAL A 128 -19.85 -7.34 -4.59
N GLY A 129 -19.02 -7.56 -3.55
CA GLY A 129 -19.25 -8.57 -2.53
C GLY A 129 -18.65 -9.94 -2.83
N GLU A 130 -17.71 -10.03 -3.77
CA GLU A 130 -16.94 -11.25 -4.02
C GLU A 130 -16.15 -11.70 -2.79
N ASP A 131 -16.28 -12.98 -2.43
CA ASP A 131 -15.42 -13.61 -1.43
C ASP A 131 -14.21 -14.25 -2.13
N CYS A 132 -13.22 -13.42 -2.42
CA CYS A 132 -11.99 -13.84 -3.09
C CYS A 132 -11.14 -14.83 -2.27
N ALA A 133 -11.30 -14.85 -0.94
CA ALA A 133 -10.62 -15.82 -0.10
C ALA A 133 -11.25 -17.22 -0.23
N ALA A 134 -12.56 -17.28 -0.49
CA ALA A 134 -13.28 -18.53 -0.75
C ALA A 134 -13.17 -18.99 -2.22
N ASN A 135 -12.91 -18.08 -3.17
CA ASN A 135 -12.89 -18.35 -4.60
C ASN A 135 -11.54 -18.01 -5.26
N PRO A 136 -10.42 -18.64 -4.85
CA PRO A 136 -9.08 -18.28 -5.32
C PRO A 136 -8.82 -18.61 -6.80
N ALA A 137 -9.74 -19.31 -7.47
CA ALA A 137 -9.66 -19.59 -8.90
C ALA A 137 -10.34 -18.52 -9.76
N ASP A 138 -11.07 -17.59 -9.15
CA ASP A 138 -11.68 -16.48 -9.86
C ASP A 138 -10.61 -15.46 -10.28
N GLU A 139 -10.54 -15.16 -11.56
CA GLU A 139 -9.55 -14.23 -12.11
C GLU A 139 -9.82 -12.79 -11.67
N SER A 140 -11.09 -12.42 -11.41
CA SER A 140 -11.43 -11.09 -10.87
C SER A 140 -10.87 -10.86 -9.47
N CYS A 141 -10.53 -11.95 -8.77
CA CYS A 141 -9.96 -11.92 -7.43
C CYS A 141 -8.43 -11.86 -7.41
N HIS A 142 -7.79 -11.89 -8.59
CA HIS A 142 -6.33 -11.86 -8.69
C HIS A 142 -5.84 -10.44 -8.87
N VAL A 143 -4.90 -10.06 -8.00
CA VAL A 143 -4.21 -8.77 -8.05
C VAL A 143 -2.71 -8.99 -8.19
N VAL A 144 -2.06 -8.06 -8.86
CA VAL A 144 -0.58 -8.04 -8.88
C VAL A 144 -0.09 -7.61 -7.50
N THR A 145 0.92 -8.31 -6.98
CA THR A 145 1.67 -7.86 -5.80
C THR A 145 3.16 -8.04 -6.05
N ILE A 146 3.92 -6.95 -5.97
CA ILE A 146 5.37 -6.90 -6.16
C ILE A 146 6.03 -6.57 -4.83
N VAL A 147 7.06 -7.35 -4.47
CA VAL A 147 7.87 -7.13 -3.26
C VAL A 147 9.25 -6.63 -3.66
N VAL A 148 9.58 -5.40 -3.26
CA VAL A 148 10.87 -4.78 -3.54
C VAL A 148 11.59 -4.54 -2.22
N SER A 149 12.70 -5.25 -2.00
CA SER A 149 13.55 -5.06 -0.83
C SER A 149 14.99 -5.46 -1.11
N PRO A 150 15.98 -4.94 -0.35
CA PRO A 150 17.38 -5.35 -0.50
C PRO A 150 17.64 -6.83 -0.18
N SER A 151 16.75 -7.49 0.57
CA SER A 151 16.89 -8.91 0.94
C SER A 151 16.15 -9.86 0.01
N THR A 152 15.20 -9.37 -0.80
CA THR A 152 14.47 -10.19 -1.79
C THR A 152 15.40 -10.59 -2.93
N PRO A 153 15.57 -11.89 -3.23
CA PRO A 153 16.35 -12.31 -4.39
C PRO A 153 15.75 -11.76 -5.69
N PRO A 154 16.57 -11.20 -6.61
CA PRO A 154 16.08 -10.77 -7.92
C PRO A 154 15.35 -11.90 -8.65
N GLY A 155 14.16 -11.61 -9.18
CA GLY A 155 13.32 -12.59 -9.88
C GLY A 155 12.61 -13.61 -9.00
N ALA A 156 12.61 -13.43 -7.66
CA ALA A 156 11.87 -14.31 -6.76
C ALA A 156 10.37 -14.28 -7.07
N THR A 157 9.78 -15.46 -7.22
CA THR A 157 8.34 -15.68 -7.38
C THR A 157 7.84 -16.70 -6.34
N SER A 158 6.54 -16.69 -6.09
CA SER A 158 5.87 -17.66 -5.21
C SER A 158 4.60 -18.14 -5.88
N ASP A 159 4.43 -19.44 -5.96
CA ASP A 159 3.23 -20.13 -6.45
C ASP A 159 2.14 -20.27 -5.36
N ARG A 160 2.44 -19.82 -4.13
CA ARG A 160 1.51 -19.90 -3.00
C ARG A 160 0.43 -18.82 -3.09
N PRO A 161 -0.83 -19.17 -2.78
CA PRO A 161 -1.91 -18.19 -2.72
C PRO A 161 -1.71 -17.24 -1.53
N PHE A 162 -1.80 -15.94 -1.82
CA PHE A 162 -1.80 -14.86 -0.84
C PHE A 162 -3.05 -14.00 -1.03
N THR A 163 -3.51 -13.41 0.06
CA THR A 163 -4.57 -12.40 0.05
C THR A 163 -4.02 -11.12 0.68
N HIS A 164 -4.80 -10.04 0.66
CA HIS A 164 -4.48 -8.82 1.41
C HIS A 164 -4.24 -9.08 2.91
N TYR A 165 -4.82 -10.13 3.50
CA TYR A 165 -4.50 -10.53 4.88
C TYR A 165 -3.08 -11.06 5.04
N ALA A 166 -2.51 -11.68 4.00
CA ALA A 166 -1.12 -12.13 4.00
C ALA A 166 -0.15 -10.95 3.92
N LEU A 167 -0.48 -9.93 3.11
CA LEU A 167 0.25 -8.67 3.08
C LEU A 167 0.21 -8.00 4.47
N LEU A 168 -0.97 -7.81 5.04
CA LEU A 168 -1.12 -7.24 6.39
C LEU A 168 -0.32 -8.04 7.44
N LYS A 169 -0.43 -9.37 7.45
CA LYS A 169 0.34 -10.23 8.37
C LYS A 169 1.84 -10.00 8.24
N THR A 170 2.32 -9.91 7.00
CA THR A 170 3.74 -9.73 6.69
C THR A 170 4.21 -8.39 7.22
N THR A 171 3.49 -7.30 6.92
CA THR A 171 3.77 -5.96 7.44
C THR A 171 3.77 -5.92 8.97
N GLU A 172 2.76 -6.50 9.62
CA GLU A 172 2.70 -6.59 11.09
C GLU A 172 3.86 -7.40 11.69
N GLN A 173 4.36 -8.41 10.96
CA GLN A 173 5.54 -9.17 11.37
C GLN A 173 6.83 -8.36 11.27
N LEU A 174 7.01 -7.62 10.19
CA LEU A 174 8.19 -6.78 9.97
C LEU A 174 8.25 -5.64 10.99
N LEU A 175 7.10 -5.06 11.32
CA LEU A 175 6.98 -3.96 12.28
C LEU A 175 6.90 -4.40 13.75
N GLY A 176 6.90 -5.71 14.02
CA GLY A 176 6.88 -6.24 15.38
C GLY A 176 5.57 -6.00 16.15
N VAL A 177 4.47 -5.72 15.45
CA VAL A 177 3.15 -5.43 16.06
C VAL A 177 2.23 -6.65 16.08
N ARG A 178 1.08 -6.52 16.77
CA ARG A 178 0.11 -7.59 16.90
C ARG A 178 -0.60 -7.84 15.58
N ARG A 179 -0.91 -9.11 15.29
CA ARG A 179 -1.67 -9.48 14.10
C ARG A 179 -3.16 -9.21 14.27
N LEU A 180 -3.76 -8.52 13.31
CA LEU A 180 -5.16 -8.12 13.31
C LEU A 180 -6.04 -9.14 12.55
N GLY A 181 -7.32 -9.21 12.92
CA GLY A 181 -8.36 -9.96 12.21
C GLY A 181 -7.93 -11.31 11.60
N LEU A 182 -8.19 -11.47 10.31
CA LEU A 182 -7.83 -12.66 9.53
C LEU A 182 -6.33 -12.76 9.21
N ALA A 183 -5.56 -11.68 9.33
CA ALA A 183 -4.09 -11.72 9.19
C ALA A 183 -3.43 -12.64 10.21
N ARG A 184 -4.07 -12.88 11.37
CA ARG A 184 -3.62 -13.91 12.34
C ARG A 184 -3.48 -15.29 11.71
N ARG A 185 -4.42 -15.65 10.83
CA ARG A 185 -4.52 -16.97 10.18
C ARG A 185 -3.92 -17.02 8.78
N ALA A 186 -3.66 -15.86 8.16
CA ALA A 186 -3.08 -15.77 6.83
C ALA A 186 -1.66 -16.38 6.77
N ARG A 187 -1.20 -16.69 5.56
CA ARG A 187 0.19 -17.06 5.31
C ARG A 187 1.07 -15.81 5.34
N SER A 188 2.33 -15.96 5.71
CA SER A 188 3.31 -14.87 5.67
C SER A 188 4.10 -14.92 4.35
N MET A 189 4.36 -13.75 3.79
CA MET A 189 5.22 -13.56 2.61
C MET A 189 6.71 -13.51 2.99
N ARG A 190 7.07 -13.47 4.28
CA ARG A 190 8.47 -13.34 4.73
C ARG A 190 9.41 -14.43 4.19
N HIS A 191 9.00 -15.69 4.27
CA HIS A 191 9.84 -16.80 3.81
C HIS A 191 10.10 -16.77 2.28
N PRO A 192 9.07 -16.73 1.40
CA PRO A 192 9.30 -16.76 -0.05
C PRO A 192 10.09 -15.54 -0.56
N PHE A 193 9.97 -14.38 0.08
CA PHE A 193 10.66 -13.15 -0.35
C PHE A 193 11.84 -12.74 0.54
N ARG A 194 12.27 -13.59 1.48
CA ARG A 194 13.40 -13.34 2.40
C ARG A 194 13.32 -12.01 3.16
N LEU A 195 12.17 -11.75 3.78
CA LEU A 195 11.89 -10.55 4.59
C LEU A 195 12.03 -10.79 6.10
#